data_AF-A0AAD5ML25-F1
#
_entry.id   AF-A0AAD5ML25-F1
#
_cell.length_a   1.000
_cell.length_b   1.000
_cell.length_c   1.000
_cell.angle_alpha   90.00
_cell.angle_beta   90.00
_cell.angle_gamma   90.00
#
_symmetry.space_group_name_H-M   'P 1'
#
loop_
_entity.id
_entity.type
_entity.pdbx_description
1 polymer ?
#
loop_
_entity_poly.entity_id
_entity_poly.type
_entity_poly.pdbx_seq_one_letter_code
_entity_poly.pdbx_strand_id
1 'polypeptide(L)' 'MDLLWADPMLNIQGYAPNTVRGVATFFGEDAVIQCCQKLKVDLIVRAHQVREFTVDLSKINLEWF' A
#
# COMPACT_ATOMS: atom_id res chain seq x y z
N MET A 1 11.79 -6.90 6.60
CA MET A 1 12.13 -6.39 5.26
C MET A 1 10.90 -5.68 4.67
N ASP A 2 9.77 -6.36 4.49
CA ASP A 2 8.56 -5.80 3.88
C ASP A 2 7.91 -4.65 4.64
N LEU A 3 7.95 -4.64 5.97
CA LEU A 3 7.36 -3.55 6.77
C LEU A 3 7.88 -2.16 6.38
N LEU A 4 9.14 -2.07 5.93
CA LEU A 4 9.79 -0.79 5.62
C LEU A 4 9.86 -0.48 4.12
N TRP A 5 9.77 -1.51 3.26
CA TRP A 5 10.14 -1.41 1.84
C TRP A 5 9.09 -1.99 0.87
N ALA A 6 8.00 -2.55 1.39
CA ALA A 6 6.92 -3.00 0.52
C ALA A 6 6.18 -1.81 -0.09
N ASP A 7 5.68 -1.95 -1.31
CA ASP A 7 4.94 -0.90 -2.04
C ASP A 7 3.60 -1.43 -2.57
N PRO A 8 2.55 -0.60 -2.66
CA PRO A 8 1.33 -0.98 -3.36
C PRO A 8 1.57 -1.10 -4.86
N MET A 9 0.86 -2.02 -5.51
CA MET A 9 0.83 -2.15 -6.97
C MET A 9 -0.60 -2.37 -7.47
N LEU A 10 -1.01 -1.56 -8.44
CA LEU A 10 -2.32 -1.71 -9.07
C LEU A 10 -2.38 -2.99 -9.89
N ASN A 11 -3.58 -3.59 -9.94
CA ASN A 11 -3.89 -4.76 -10.78
C ASN A 11 -3.09 -6.04 -10.45
N ILE A 12 -2.60 -6.19 -9.22
CA ILE A 12 -2.09 -7.47 -8.72
C ILE A 12 -3.00 -8.03 -7.63
N GLN A 13 -3.03 -9.35 -7.52
CA GLN A 13 -3.69 -10.07 -6.43
C GLN A 13 -2.62 -10.62 -5.47
N GLY A 14 -2.81 -10.41 -4.17
CA GLY A 14 -1.89 -10.88 -3.14
C GLY A 14 -0.57 -10.10 -3.13
N TYR A 15 0.55 -10.82 -3.28
CA TYR A 15 1.89 -10.27 -3.15
C TYR A 15 2.77 -10.69 -4.35
N ALA A 16 3.66 -9.79 -4.79
CA ALA A 16 4.64 -10.05 -5.85
C ALA A 16 6.02 -9.49 -5.48
N PRO A 17 7.13 -9.93 -6.08
CA PRO A 17 8.44 -9.33 -5.81
C PRO A 17 8.50 -7.84 -6.23
N ASN A 18 9.05 -6.97 -5.37
CA ASN A 18 9.21 -5.55 -5.69
C ASN A 18 10.46 -5.32 -6.56
N THR A 19 10.25 -5.31 -7.88
CA THR A 19 11.32 -5.12 -8.86
C THR A 19 11.86 -3.69 -8.91
N VAL A 20 11.09 -2.70 -8.43
CA VAL A 20 11.51 -1.28 -8.41
C VAL A 20 12.50 -1.02 -7.29
N ARG A 21 12.28 -1.62 -6.12
CA ARG A 21 13.19 -1.50 -4.97
C ARG A 21 14.32 -2.54 -5.00
N GLY A 22 14.15 -3.64 -5.73
CA GLY A 22 15.07 -4.79 -5.74
C GLY A 22 15.07 -5.59 -4.43
N VAL A 23 14.13 -5.28 -3.54
CA VAL A 23 14.02 -5.78 -2.17
C VAL A 23 12.54 -5.69 -1.75
N ALA A 24 12.07 -6.57 -0.86
CA ALA A 24 10.67 -6.62 -0.41
C ALA A 24 9.63 -6.96 -1.51
N THR A 25 8.36 -6.80 -1.19
CA THR A 25 7.21 -7.20 -2.01
C THR A 25 6.33 -6.03 -2.43
N PHE A 26 5.70 -6.16 -3.59
CA PHE A 26 4.48 -5.45 -3.91
C PHE A 26 3.29 -6.13 -3.24
N PHE A 27 2.27 -5.36 -2.87
CA PHE A 27 0.99 -5.88 -2.38
C PHE A 27 -0.19 -5.28 -3.15
N GLY A 28 -1.22 -6.10 -3.36
CA GLY A 28 -2.49 -5.70 -3.97
C GLY A 28 -3.52 -5.25 -2.95
N GLU A 29 -4.63 -4.70 -3.45
CA GLU A 29 -5.76 -4.24 -2.64
C GLU A 29 -6.36 -5.35 -1.76
N ASP A 30 -6.44 -6.57 -2.28
CA ASP A 30 -6.97 -7.74 -1.57
C ASP A 30 -6.12 -8.10 -0.34
N ALA A 31 -4.79 -7.96 -0.45
CA ALA A 31 -3.88 -8.19 0.67
C ALA A 31 -4.09 -7.15 1.77
N VAL A 32 -4.36 -5.89 1.42
CA VAL A 32 -4.66 -4.82 2.38
C VAL A 32 -5.99 -5.09 3.09
N ILE A 33 -7.04 -5.42 2.34
CA ILE A 33 -8.36 -5.74 2.89
C ILE A 33 -8.27 -6.91 3.88
N GLN A 34 -7.59 -8.00 3.50
CA GLN A 34 -7.39 -9.15 4.39
C GLN A 34 -6.60 -8.79 5.64
N CYS A 35 -5.57 -7.95 5.51
CA CYS A 35 -4.77 -7.47 6.64
C CYS A 35 -5.62 -6.65 7.62
N CYS A 36 -6.39 -5.67 7.11
CA CYS A 36 -7.31 -4.86 7.91
C CYS A 36 -8.33 -5.72 8.67
N GLN A 37 -8.96 -6.69 8.00
CA GLN A 37 -9.90 -7.63 8.61
C GLN A 37 -9.26 -8.46 9.73
N LYS A 38 -8.05 -8.98 9.47
CA LYS A 38 -7.32 -9.81 10.43
C LYS A 38 -6.89 -9.03 11.67
N LEU A 39 -6.46 -7.78 11.48
CA LEU A 39 -5.98 -6.91 12.55
C LEU A 39 -7.10 -6.10 13.23
N LYS A 40 -8.32 -6.14 12.67
CA LYS A 40 -9.47 -5.34 13.12
C LYS A 40 -9.16 -3.84 13.13
N VAL A 41 -8.55 -3.36 12.06
CA VAL A 41 -8.25 -1.94 11.83
C VAL A 41 -8.93 -1.47 10.56
N ASP A 42 -9.27 -0.18 10.50
CA ASP A 42 -10.02 0.38 9.38
C ASP A 42 -9.10 0.88 8.26
N LEU A 43 -7.85 1.25 8.58
CA LEU A 43 -6.96 1.92 7.65
C LEU A 43 -5.48 1.60 7.91
N ILE A 44 -4.72 1.42 6.83
CA ILE A 44 -3.26 1.40 6.85
C ILE A 44 -2.75 2.73 6.29
N VAL A 45 -2.13 3.54 7.14
CA VAL A 45 -1.46 4.79 6.73
C VAL A 45 0.03 4.52 6.58
N ARG A 46 0.61 4.89 5.44
CA ARG A 46 2.04 4.70 5.12
C ARG A 46 2.67 5.93 4.46
N ALA A 47 4.00 5.94 4.42
CA ALA A 47 4.82 6.92 3.72
C ALA A 47 5.59 6.26 2.56
N HIS A 48 6.86 6.60 2.33
CA HIS A 48 7.81 5.85 1.49
C HIS A 48 7.69 5.95 -0.05
N GLN A 49 6.52 6.29 -0.61
CA GLN A 49 6.40 6.68 -2.03
C GLN A 49 6.20 8.20 -2.13
N VAL A 50 7.05 8.87 -2.92
CA VAL A 50 6.86 10.28 -3.25
C VAL A 50 5.72 10.35 -4.26
N ARG A 51 4.65 11.07 -3.91
CA ARG A 51 3.59 11.47 -4.84
C ARG A 51 3.75 12.95 -5.12
N GLU A 52 3.71 13.36 -6.38
CA GLU A 52 3.61 14.77 -6.73
C GLU A 52 2.18 15.26 -6.51
N PHE A 53 1.77 15.57 -5.27
CA PHE A 53 0.51 16.31 -5.02
C PHE A 53 0.56 17.11 -3.71
N THR A 54 0.14 18.38 -3.77
CA THR A 54 -0.10 19.27 -2.62
C THR A 54 -1.18 18.68 -1.71
N VAL A 55 -0.91 18.58 -0.40
CA VAL A 55 -1.77 17.89 0.56
C VAL A 55 -3.07 18.68 0.77
N ASP A 56 -4.15 18.27 0.09
CA ASP A 56 -5.52 18.69 0.40
C ASP A 56 -6.18 17.60 1.26
N LEU A 57 -6.32 17.88 2.55
CA LEU A 57 -6.89 16.96 3.54
C LEU A 57 -8.37 16.63 3.30
N SER A 58 -9.05 17.37 2.42
CA SER A 58 -10.44 17.09 2.02
C SER A 58 -10.56 15.95 0.99
N LYS A 59 -9.44 15.48 0.43
CA LYS A 59 -9.38 14.45 -0.62
C LYS A 59 -8.74 13.13 -0.18
N ILE A 60 -8.72 12.83 1.13
CA ILE A 60 -8.46 11.46 1.60
C ILE A 60 -9.68 10.63 1.24
N ASN A 61 -9.83 10.35 -0.05
CA ASN A 61 -10.73 9.34 -0.57
C ASN A 61 -9.89 8.11 -0.87
N LEU A 62 -10.45 6.95 -0.55
CA LEU A 62 -9.89 5.60 -0.61
C LEU A 62 -9.49 5.14 -2.03
N GLU A 63 -9.31 6.05 -2.99
CA GLU A 63 -8.98 5.76 -4.38
C GLU A 63 -7.58 5.18 -4.58
N TRP A 64 -6.81 5.07 -3.50
CA TRP A 64 -5.40 4.70 -3.59
C TRP A 64 -4.96 3.88 -2.39
N PHE A 65 -5.48 2.66 -2.31
CA PHE A 65 -4.58 1.53 -2.07
C PHE A 65 -3.82 1.19 -3.35
#